data_AF-A0AAD6D6D6-F1
#
_entry.id   AF-A0AAD6D6D6-F1
#
_cell.length_a   1.000
_cell.length_b   1.000
_cell.length_c   1.000
_cell.angle_alpha   90.00
_cell.angle_beta   90.00
_cell.angle_gamma   90.00
#
_symmetry.space_group_name_H-M   'P 1'
#
loop_
_entity.id
_entity.type
_entity.pdbx_description
1 polymer ?
#
loop_
_entity_poly.entity_id
_entity_poly.type
_entity_poly.pdbx_seq_one_letter_code
_entity_poly.pdbx_strand_id
1 'polypeptide(L)'
;MLGFIQRIFKKPRIETYGLDHAVLNIQLPPRTMWMNMGYWESTSDFPGACRALLDQVLAAGLLTSQSQSVRLLDVGCGCGDQSLYLTSLQRGDSVPKESALESGSGSGSAFEATPTSSLPQSRLQHDHTSLVDTYIGITLEPTQAALAKSRVQEALQKASTKSAAKIFCADAANPASWSGDLQASVKGLSTTSQNPNTQTWLLALDTIYHFRPSRWPIIQFAHDTLQASYMAFDLVLADDASFIQYLLLRIVCWALGAPFGNIVTQEEYRRLLVNVGVFR
;
A
#
# COMPACT_ATOMS: atom_id res chain seq x y z
N MET A 1 -8.45 12.36 -40.40
CA MET A 1 -9.09 11.04 -40.17
C MET A 1 -8.63 9.93 -41.14
N LEU A 2 -8.17 10.22 -42.38
CA LEU A 2 -7.79 9.17 -43.34
C LEU A 2 -6.51 8.37 -43.01
N GLY A 3 -5.56 8.93 -42.25
CA GLY A 3 -4.28 8.27 -41.96
C GLY A 3 -4.37 7.11 -40.94
N PHE A 4 -5.40 7.11 -40.08
CA PHE A 4 -5.59 6.06 -39.07
C PHE A 4 -6.14 4.77 -39.69
N ILE A 5 -7.04 4.89 -40.66
CA ILE A 5 -7.65 3.76 -41.35
C ILE A 5 -6.61 3.03 -42.22
N GLN A 6 -5.66 3.75 -42.84
CA GLN A 6 -4.57 3.12 -43.60
C GLN A 6 -3.59 2.29 -42.74
N ARG A 7 -3.51 2.54 -41.43
CA ARG A 7 -2.68 1.75 -40.51
C ARG A 7 -3.31 0.39 -40.18
N ILE A 8 -4.64 0.29 -40.20
CA ILE A 8 -5.39 -0.93 -39.88
C ILE A 8 -5.30 -1.95 -41.04
N PHE A 9 -5.10 -1.49 -42.29
CA PHE A 9 -4.99 -2.36 -43.47
C PHE A 9 -3.54 -2.70 -43.89
N LYS A 10 -2.52 -2.31 -43.11
CA LYS A 10 -1.14 -2.74 -43.38
C LYS A 10 -0.93 -4.17 -42.85
N LYS A 11 -0.72 -5.10 -43.79
CA LYS A 11 -0.25 -6.47 -43.53
C LYS A 11 0.89 -6.44 -42.49
N PRO A 12 0.84 -7.25 -41.41
CA PRO A 12 1.92 -7.27 -40.44
C PRO A 12 3.20 -7.74 -41.15
N ARG A 13 4.24 -6.91 -41.13
CA ARG A 13 5.58 -7.39 -41.43
C ARG A 13 5.95 -8.26 -40.24
N ILE A 14 5.98 -9.57 -40.45
CA ILE A 14 6.54 -10.50 -39.48
C ILE A 14 8.06 -10.24 -39.54
N GLU A 15 8.54 -9.35 -38.69
CA GLU A 15 9.97 -9.21 -38.43
C GLU A 15 10.37 -10.44 -37.62
N THR A 16 10.99 -11.41 -38.29
CA THR A 16 11.38 -12.71 -37.73
C THR A 16 12.41 -12.62 -36.60
N TYR A 17 12.99 -11.44 -36.37
CA TYR A 17 13.94 -11.13 -35.29
C TYR A 17 13.67 -9.72 -34.72
N GLY A 18 12.46 -9.49 -34.21
CA GLY A 18 12.14 -8.29 -33.44
C GLY A 18 12.83 -8.27 -32.08
N LEU A 19 12.68 -7.15 -31.35
CA LEU A 19 13.15 -7.04 -29.96
C LEU A 19 12.36 -7.93 -28.97
N ASP A 20 11.47 -8.80 -29.45
CA ASP A 20 10.67 -9.71 -28.63
C ASP A 20 11.54 -10.64 -27.78
N HIS A 21 12.76 -10.97 -28.23
CA HIS A 21 13.74 -11.73 -27.43
C HIS A 21 14.26 -10.99 -26.19
N ALA A 22 14.06 -9.66 -26.10
CA ALA A 22 14.35 -8.91 -24.88
C ALA A 22 13.56 -9.44 -23.67
N VAL A 23 12.42 -10.11 -23.90
CA VAL A 23 11.65 -10.81 -22.85
C VAL A 23 12.51 -11.86 -22.11
N LEU A 24 13.48 -12.48 -22.77
CA LEU A 24 14.38 -13.47 -22.16
C LEU A 24 15.40 -12.83 -21.20
N ASN A 25 15.61 -11.51 -21.29
CA ASN A 25 16.49 -10.76 -20.39
C ASN A 25 15.72 -10.12 -19.23
N ILE A 26 14.39 -10.28 -19.17
CA ILE A 26 13.60 -9.84 -18.03
C ILE A 26 13.92 -10.76 -16.85
N GLN A 27 14.42 -10.18 -15.75
CA GLN A 27 14.62 -10.92 -14.51
C GLN A 27 13.25 -11.31 -13.93
N LEU A 28 12.96 -12.61 -13.91
CA LEU A 28 11.78 -13.19 -13.31
C LEU A 28 12.13 -13.93 -12.00
N PRO A 29 11.34 -13.76 -10.93
CA PRO A 29 10.27 -12.77 -10.79
C PRO A 29 10.84 -11.33 -10.73
N PRO A 30 10.08 -10.31 -11.18
CA PRO A 30 10.50 -8.91 -11.07
C PRO A 30 10.87 -8.59 -9.62
N ARG A 31 11.89 -7.74 -9.43
CA ARG A 31 12.34 -7.33 -8.08
C ARG A 31 11.24 -6.61 -7.30
N THR A 32 10.40 -5.87 -8.01
CA THR A 32 9.27 -5.11 -7.47
C THR A 32 8.05 -5.26 -8.36
N MET A 33 6.87 -5.26 -7.73
CA MET A 33 5.57 -5.24 -8.41
C MET A 33 4.60 -4.31 -7.67
N TRP A 34 5.09 -3.13 -7.29
CA TRP A 34 4.22 -2.03 -6.91
C TRP A 34 3.21 -1.75 -8.03
N MET A 35 1.97 -1.47 -7.64
CA MET A 35 0.87 -1.15 -8.55
C MET A 35 -0.01 -0.03 -7.99
N ASN A 36 0.41 0.62 -6.90
CA ASN A 36 -0.28 1.75 -6.32
C ASN A 36 0.11 3.07 -7.02
N MET A 37 -0.63 4.12 -6.70
CA MET A 37 -0.24 5.50 -6.94
C MET A 37 1.11 5.83 -6.28
N GLY A 38 1.80 6.84 -6.82
CA GLY A 38 3.09 7.28 -6.33
C GLY A 38 3.07 8.71 -5.78
N TYR A 39 3.88 8.97 -4.75
CA TYR A 39 4.20 10.30 -4.26
C TYR A 39 5.57 10.72 -4.83
N TRP A 40 5.56 11.61 -5.82
CA TRP A 40 6.70 11.88 -6.70
C TRP A 40 7.57 13.07 -6.29
N GLU A 41 7.37 13.63 -5.10
CA GLU A 41 8.08 14.86 -4.69
C GLU A 41 9.61 14.65 -4.61
N SER A 42 10.05 13.50 -4.10
CA SER A 42 11.46 13.22 -3.79
C SER A 42 12.09 12.13 -4.66
N THR A 43 11.41 11.66 -5.70
CA THR A 43 11.90 10.56 -6.55
C THR A 43 11.37 10.63 -7.98
N SER A 44 12.16 10.09 -8.91
CA SER A 44 11.82 9.91 -10.32
C SER A 44 11.54 8.45 -10.70
N ASP A 45 11.63 7.52 -9.77
CA ASP A 45 11.37 6.10 -10.01
C ASP A 45 10.03 5.66 -9.41
N PHE A 46 9.31 4.79 -10.13
CA PHE A 46 7.97 4.38 -9.73
C PHE A 46 7.93 3.62 -8.39
N PRO A 47 8.74 2.58 -8.15
CA PRO A 47 8.81 1.90 -6.85
C PRO A 47 9.11 2.86 -5.69
N GLY A 48 10.02 3.81 -5.89
CA GLY A 48 10.35 4.85 -4.94
C GLY A 48 9.14 5.74 -4.64
N ALA A 49 8.38 6.15 -5.67
CA ALA A 49 7.20 6.97 -5.49
C ALA A 49 6.09 6.22 -4.73
N CYS A 50 5.89 4.94 -5.06
CA CYS A 50 4.96 4.05 -4.38
C CYS A 50 5.29 3.91 -2.88
N ARG A 51 6.58 3.74 -2.57
CA ARG A 51 7.07 3.68 -1.20
C ARG A 51 6.93 5.03 -0.49
N ALA A 52 7.26 6.13 -1.15
CA ALA A 52 7.12 7.47 -0.58
C ALA A 52 5.66 7.77 -0.20
N LEU A 53 4.69 7.30 -1.00
CA LEU A 53 3.28 7.42 -0.66
C LEU A 53 2.93 6.63 0.62
N LEU A 54 3.44 5.40 0.76
CA LEU A 54 3.28 4.62 1.98
C LEU A 54 3.89 5.34 3.19
N ASP A 55 5.09 5.91 3.04
CA ASP A 55 5.74 6.68 4.10
C ASP A 55 4.90 7.89 4.55
N GLN A 56 4.24 8.59 3.61
CA GLN A 56 3.30 9.68 3.94
C GLN A 56 2.09 9.19 4.75
N VAL A 57 1.49 8.07 4.34
CA VAL A 57 0.33 7.48 5.06
C VAL A 57 0.74 7.02 6.46
N LEU A 58 1.88 6.35 6.58
CA LEU A 58 2.43 5.92 7.88
C LEU A 58 2.74 7.13 8.77
N ALA A 59 3.41 8.15 8.24
CA ALA A 59 3.72 9.36 9.00
C ALA A 59 2.43 10.02 9.51
N ALA A 60 1.43 10.21 8.65
CA ALA A 60 0.15 10.80 9.04
C ALA A 60 -0.55 10.02 10.16
N GLY A 61 -0.60 8.68 10.07
CA GLY A 61 -1.19 7.86 11.13
C GLY A 61 -0.37 7.90 12.41
N LEU A 62 0.94 7.66 12.32
CA LEU A 62 1.82 7.57 13.48
C LEU A 62 1.98 8.90 14.23
N LEU A 63 1.84 10.05 13.57
CA LEU A 63 1.83 11.36 14.23
C LEU A 63 0.72 11.48 15.29
N THR A 64 -0.41 10.78 15.09
CA THR A 64 -1.52 10.74 16.05
C THR A 64 -1.36 9.64 17.11
N SER A 65 -0.43 8.71 16.92
CA SER A 65 -0.20 7.62 17.86
C SER A 65 0.68 8.07 19.02
N GLN A 66 0.23 7.77 20.24
CA GLN A 66 1.01 7.91 21.48
C GLN A 66 1.80 6.63 21.82
N SER A 67 1.60 5.55 21.06
CA SER A 67 2.24 4.25 21.27
C SER A 67 3.65 4.21 20.70
N GLN A 68 4.49 3.34 21.26
CA GLN A 68 5.87 3.12 20.83
C GLN A 68 5.95 2.19 19.62
N SER A 69 5.01 1.25 19.49
CA SER A 69 4.91 0.34 18.36
C SER A 69 3.49 0.19 17.83
N VAL A 70 3.36 -0.34 16.62
CA VAL A 70 2.08 -0.58 15.96
C VAL A 70 1.91 -2.01 15.49
N ARG A 71 0.67 -2.48 15.49
CA ARG A 71 0.26 -3.73 14.86
C ARG A 71 -0.58 -3.39 13.64
N LEU A 72 -0.19 -3.90 12.48
CA LEU A 72 -0.77 -3.53 11.21
C LEU A 72 -1.64 -4.65 10.67
N LEU A 73 -2.89 -4.31 10.36
CA LEU A 73 -3.74 -5.05 9.44
C LEU A 73 -3.77 -4.29 8.12
N ASP A 74 -3.04 -4.80 7.14
CA ASP A 74 -2.92 -4.22 5.81
C ASP A 74 -3.87 -4.90 4.83
N VAL A 75 -4.83 -4.13 4.30
CA VAL A 75 -5.86 -4.64 3.40
C VAL A 75 -5.58 -4.17 1.98
N GLY A 76 -5.25 -5.10 1.09
CA GLY A 76 -4.78 -4.79 -0.27
C GLY A 76 -3.26 -4.84 -0.42
N CYS A 77 -2.56 -5.76 0.26
CA CYS A 77 -1.09 -5.79 0.28
C CYS A 77 -0.40 -6.21 -1.05
N GLY A 78 -1.20 -6.52 -2.08
CA GLY A 78 -0.73 -6.82 -3.44
C GLY A 78 0.31 -7.94 -3.50
N CYS A 79 1.36 -7.72 -4.29
CA CYS A 79 2.49 -8.64 -4.45
C CYS A 79 3.51 -8.57 -3.29
N GLY A 80 3.20 -7.86 -2.21
CA GLY A 80 3.97 -7.84 -0.98
C GLY A 80 5.14 -6.85 -0.94
N ASP A 81 5.24 -5.92 -1.88
CA ASP A 81 6.26 -4.87 -1.85
C ASP A 81 6.15 -4.00 -0.57
N GLN A 82 4.94 -3.53 -0.24
CA GLN A 82 4.69 -2.87 1.06
C GLN A 82 4.89 -3.81 2.25
N SER A 83 4.50 -5.09 2.13
CA SER A 83 4.70 -6.09 3.18
C SER A 83 6.17 -6.24 3.55
N LEU A 84 7.06 -6.31 2.55
CA LEU A 84 8.51 -6.42 2.76
C LEU A 84 9.07 -5.19 3.45
N TYR A 85 8.64 -4.00 3.03
CA TYR A 85 9.07 -2.75 3.64
C TYR A 85 8.61 -2.65 5.11
N LEU A 86 7.33 -2.89 5.39
CA LEU A 86 6.79 -2.85 6.74
C LEU A 86 7.41 -3.92 7.65
N THR A 87 7.67 -5.12 7.12
CA THR A 87 8.40 -6.18 7.82
C THR A 87 9.85 -5.77 8.11
N SER A 88 10.47 -4.93 7.28
CA SER A 88 11.80 -4.37 7.56
C SER A 88 11.81 -3.42 8.76
N LEU A 89 10.73 -2.67 8.96
CA LEU A 89 10.57 -1.80 10.12
C LEU A 89 10.34 -2.58 11.43
N GLN A 90 10.03 -3.88 11.34
CA GLN A 90 10.02 -4.78 12.51
C GLN A 90 11.43 -5.09 13.03
N ARG A 91 12.48 -4.76 12.27
CA ARG A 91 13.85 -5.20 12.57
C ARG A 91 14.70 -4.13 13.28
N GLY A 92 14.20 -2.90 13.42
CA GLY A 92 15.04 -1.76 13.82
C GLY A 92 16.13 -1.44 12.80
N ASP A 93 16.12 -2.09 11.63
CA ASP A 93 17.04 -1.81 10.54
C ASP A 93 16.76 -0.40 10.05
N SER A 94 17.77 0.47 10.09
CA SER A 94 17.74 1.72 9.36
C SER A 94 17.40 1.41 7.90
N VAL A 95 16.34 2.06 7.39
CA VAL A 95 15.90 2.07 6.00
C VAL A 95 17.04 1.69 5.05
N PRO A 96 16.90 0.63 4.22
CA PRO A 96 17.91 0.31 3.23
C PRO A 96 18.10 1.52 2.33
N LYS A 97 19.28 2.16 2.43
CA LYS A 97 19.74 3.06 1.38
C LYS A 97 19.92 2.16 0.16
N GLU A 98 19.06 2.35 -0.82
CA GLU A 98 19.23 1.73 -2.12
C GLU A 98 20.67 2.03 -2.57
N SER A 99 21.41 0.97 -2.88
CA SER A 99 22.82 1.03 -3.19
C SER A 99 23.04 1.99 -4.35
N ALA A 100 23.53 3.18 -4.03
CA ALA A 100 24.06 4.11 -4.99
C ALA A 100 25.13 3.37 -5.79
N LEU A 101 24.88 3.21 -7.09
CA LEU A 101 25.93 2.87 -8.05
C LEU A 101 27.03 3.93 -7.90
N GLU A 102 28.25 3.48 -7.67
CA GLU A 102 29.43 4.33 -7.47
C GLU A 102 29.70 5.22 -8.69
N SER A 103 29.67 6.52 -8.42
CA SER A 103 30.58 7.59 -8.87
C SER A 103 30.96 7.68 -10.36
N GLY A 104 30.38 8.70 -11.01
CA GLY A 104 31.06 9.53 -12.00
C GLY A 104 31.18 10.97 -11.46
N SER A 105 32.40 11.41 -11.20
CA SER A 105 32.79 12.72 -10.67
C SER A 105 32.26 13.90 -11.50
N GLY A 106 31.59 14.86 -10.85
CA GLY A 106 31.26 16.17 -11.43
C GLY A 106 30.94 17.19 -10.34
N SER A 107 31.88 18.11 -10.11
CA SER A 107 31.76 19.23 -9.16
C SER A 107 30.68 20.22 -9.59
N GLY A 108 29.80 20.62 -8.69
CA GLY A 108 28.83 21.69 -8.93
C GLY A 108 28.10 22.12 -7.66
N SER A 109 28.21 23.41 -7.36
CA SER A 109 27.81 24.18 -6.18
C SER A 109 26.48 23.85 -5.46
N ALA A 110 26.56 24.02 -4.14
CA ALA A 110 25.51 24.11 -3.15
C ALA A 110 24.19 24.76 -3.60
N PHE A 111 23.12 24.01 -3.49
CA PHE A 111 21.79 24.52 -3.17
C PHE A 111 21.28 23.75 -1.95
N GLU A 112 21.25 24.45 -0.83
CA GLU A 112 20.73 23.99 0.44
C GLU A 112 19.20 24.04 0.37
N ALA A 113 18.58 22.89 0.12
CA ALA A 113 17.15 22.68 0.23
C ALA A 113 16.93 21.56 1.25
N THR A 114 16.56 21.95 2.46
CA THR A 114 16.21 21.06 3.56
C THR A 114 14.87 20.39 3.27
N PRO A 115 14.76 19.05 3.12
CA PRO A 115 13.47 18.37 3.03
C PRO A 115 13.09 17.85 4.41
N THR A 116 12.20 18.57 5.09
CA THR A 116 11.50 18.10 6.30
C THR A 116 10.26 17.30 5.92
N SER A 117 10.43 16.01 5.59
CA SER A 117 9.31 15.04 5.55
C SER A 117 9.76 13.59 5.78
N SER A 118 10.86 13.37 6.50
CA SER A 118 11.18 12.06 7.06
C SER A 118 10.24 11.74 8.23
N LEU A 119 9.77 10.49 8.35
CA LEU A 119 9.24 9.90 9.59
C LEU A 119 9.94 10.55 10.79
N PRO A 120 9.22 11.06 11.82
CA PRO A 120 9.83 11.85 12.88
C PRO A 120 11.06 11.11 13.45
N GLN A 121 12.26 11.60 13.10
CA GLN A 121 13.53 10.96 13.41
C GLN A 121 13.73 10.78 14.92
N SER A 122 13.01 11.58 15.72
CA SER A 122 12.97 11.49 17.18
C SER A 122 12.40 10.19 17.72
N ARG A 123 11.57 9.44 16.95
CA ARG A 123 11.08 8.10 17.38
C ARG A 123 11.97 6.94 16.94
N LEU A 124 12.91 7.17 16.02
CA LEU A 124 13.89 6.17 15.60
C LEU A 124 15.14 6.15 16.52
N GLN A 125 15.25 7.08 17.47
CA GLN A 125 16.43 7.26 18.33
C GLN A 125 16.22 6.82 19.80
N HIS A 126 15.05 6.28 20.16
CA HIS A 126 14.82 5.75 21.50
C HIS A 126 14.38 4.28 21.48
N ASP A 127 15.25 3.47 22.09
CA ASP A 127 15.16 2.05 22.42
C ASP A 127 15.04 1.06 21.25
N HIS A 128 15.58 -0.14 21.47
CA HIS A 128 15.66 -1.28 20.55
C HIS A 128 14.29 -1.89 20.16
N THR A 129 13.21 -1.10 20.17
CA THR A 129 11.85 -1.56 19.91
C THR A 129 11.49 -1.38 18.44
N SER A 130 11.04 -2.46 17.82
CA SER A 130 10.55 -2.49 16.45
C SER A 130 9.30 -1.61 16.28
N LEU A 131 9.32 -0.67 15.33
CA LEU A 131 8.16 0.22 15.09
C LEU A 131 6.90 -0.58 14.76
N VAL A 132 7.05 -1.62 13.94
CA VAL A 132 5.99 -2.57 13.65
C VAL A 132 6.23 -3.82 14.51
N ASP A 133 5.25 -4.19 15.32
CA ASP A 133 5.32 -5.39 16.18
C ASP A 133 4.76 -6.61 15.44
N THR A 134 3.53 -6.49 14.95
CA THR A 134 2.84 -7.54 14.20
C THR A 134 2.35 -7.00 12.87
N TYR A 135 2.44 -7.81 11.81
CA TYR A 135 1.98 -7.46 10.47
C TYR A 135 1.09 -8.57 9.90
N ILE A 136 -0.12 -8.21 9.48
CA ILE A 136 -1.04 -9.09 8.77
C ILE A 136 -1.43 -8.42 7.46
N GLY A 137 -0.97 -8.98 6.34
CA GLY A 137 -1.38 -8.53 5.01
C GLY A 137 -2.48 -9.42 4.43
N ILE A 138 -3.50 -8.79 3.83
CA ILE A 138 -4.57 -9.46 3.10
C ILE A 138 -4.58 -8.98 1.66
N THR A 139 -4.67 -9.90 0.71
CA THR A 139 -5.05 -9.57 -0.68
C THR A 139 -6.08 -10.57 -1.18
N LEU A 140 -6.97 -10.12 -2.07
CA LEU A 140 -8.03 -10.95 -2.63
C LEU A 140 -7.50 -11.91 -3.71
N GLU A 141 -6.46 -11.51 -4.43
CA GLU A 141 -5.95 -12.25 -5.58
C GLU A 141 -4.99 -13.39 -5.15
N PRO A 142 -5.30 -14.67 -5.43
CA PRO A 142 -4.50 -15.80 -4.97
C PRO A 142 -3.04 -15.78 -5.43
N THR A 143 -2.80 -15.34 -6.68
CA THR A 143 -1.43 -15.28 -7.23
C THR A 143 -0.59 -14.23 -6.53
N GLN A 144 -1.17 -13.06 -6.24
CA GLN A 144 -0.54 -12.01 -5.43
C GLN A 144 -0.24 -12.50 -4.02
N ALA A 145 -1.21 -13.14 -3.36
CA ALA A 145 -1.04 -13.67 -2.00
C ALA A 145 0.07 -14.72 -1.92
N ALA A 146 0.13 -15.66 -2.88
CA ALA A 146 1.15 -16.69 -2.93
C ALA A 146 2.56 -16.08 -3.06
N LEU A 147 2.71 -15.10 -3.96
CA LEU A 147 3.99 -14.44 -4.14
C LEU A 147 4.38 -13.59 -2.93
N ALA A 148 3.46 -12.76 -2.42
CA ALA A 148 3.70 -11.92 -1.24
C ALA A 148 4.11 -12.79 -0.03
N LYS A 149 3.44 -13.92 0.17
CA LYS A 149 3.77 -14.90 1.22
C LYS A 149 5.18 -15.46 1.04
N SER A 150 5.53 -15.90 -0.17
CA SER A 150 6.87 -16.43 -0.47
C SER A 150 7.96 -15.38 -0.19
N ARG A 151 7.77 -14.14 -0.66
CA ARG A 151 8.71 -13.03 -0.45
C ARG A 151 8.92 -12.71 1.03
N VAL A 152 7.83 -12.58 1.78
CA VAL A 152 7.89 -12.30 3.23
C VAL A 152 8.58 -13.45 3.97
N GLN A 153 8.22 -14.70 3.67
CA GLN A 153 8.85 -15.87 4.31
C GLN A 153 10.36 -15.95 4.04
N GLU A 154 10.79 -15.69 2.81
CA GLU A 154 12.21 -15.65 2.46
C GLU A 154 12.96 -14.56 3.22
N ALA A 155 12.37 -13.36 3.31
CA ALA A 155 12.96 -12.25 4.06
C ALA A 155 13.08 -12.57 5.57
N LEU A 156 12.06 -13.20 6.16
CA LEU A 156 12.07 -13.62 7.56
C LEU A 156 13.12 -14.70 7.85
N GLN A 157 13.26 -15.68 6.95
CA GLN A 157 14.27 -16.74 7.06
C GLN A 157 15.69 -16.15 7.00
N LYS A 158 15.95 -15.27 6.03
CA LYS A 158 17.24 -14.58 5.89
C LYS A 158 17.61 -13.77 7.13
N ALA A 159 16.63 -13.15 7.77
CA ALA A 159 16.86 -12.32 8.96
C ALA A 159 17.05 -13.14 10.25
N SER A 160 16.80 -14.46 10.27
CA SER A 160 16.80 -15.29 11.49
C SER A 160 15.91 -14.72 12.63
N THR A 161 14.92 -13.89 12.28
CA THR A 161 14.04 -13.20 13.23
C THR A 161 12.73 -13.95 13.43
N LYS A 162 12.22 -13.97 14.67
CA LYS A 162 10.84 -14.40 14.99
C LYS A 162 9.81 -13.29 14.70
N SER A 163 9.90 -12.61 13.56
CA SER A 163 8.94 -11.54 13.25
C SER A 163 7.55 -12.11 12.94
N ALA A 164 6.50 -11.47 13.48
CA ALA A 164 5.12 -11.89 13.31
C ALA A 164 4.49 -11.27 12.04
N ALA A 165 5.06 -11.55 10.86
CA ALA A 165 4.50 -11.13 9.58
C ALA A 165 3.78 -12.31 8.91
N LYS A 166 2.49 -12.12 8.56
CA LYS A 166 1.66 -13.13 7.90
C LYS A 166 0.91 -12.53 6.72
N ILE A 167 0.75 -13.32 5.67
CA ILE A 167 0.00 -12.96 4.46
C ILE A 167 -1.14 -13.96 4.27
N PHE A 168 -2.32 -13.45 3.94
CA PHE A 168 -3.52 -14.25 3.69
C PHE A 168 -4.19 -13.87 2.36
N CYS A 169 -4.74 -14.89 1.69
CA CYS A 169 -5.63 -14.71 0.55
C CYS A 169 -7.07 -14.69 1.08
N ALA A 170 -7.71 -13.53 1.11
CA ALA A 170 -9.07 -13.38 1.60
C ALA A 170 -9.74 -12.10 1.10
N ASP A 171 -11.06 -12.06 1.13
CA ASP A 171 -11.81 -10.86 0.84
C ASP A 171 -11.77 -9.88 2.03
N ALA A 172 -10.94 -8.85 1.91
CA ALA A 172 -10.84 -7.83 2.92
C ALA A 172 -12.13 -6.99 3.07
N ALA A 173 -12.97 -6.90 2.02
CA ALA A 173 -14.23 -6.18 2.09
C ALA A 173 -15.31 -6.91 2.91
N ASN A 174 -15.09 -8.20 3.21
CA ASN A 174 -16.02 -9.04 3.96
C ASN A 174 -15.35 -9.76 5.14
N PRO A 175 -15.09 -9.07 6.27
CA PRO A 175 -14.49 -9.68 7.45
C PRO A 175 -15.27 -10.86 8.03
N ALA A 176 -16.59 -10.91 7.83
CA ALA A 176 -17.44 -12.02 8.28
C ALA A 176 -17.13 -13.34 7.54
N SER A 177 -16.50 -13.28 6.36
CA SER A 177 -16.07 -14.46 5.61
C SER A 177 -14.76 -15.09 6.13
N TRP A 178 -14.01 -14.37 6.99
CA TRP A 178 -12.70 -14.82 7.43
C TRP A 178 -12.80 -16.01 8.39
N SER A 179 -11.98 -17.03 8.14
CA SER A 179 -11.96 -18.28 8.90
C SER A 179 -10.53 -18.79 9.11
N GLY A 180 -10.39 -19.87 9.90
CA GLY A 180 -9.12 -20.56 10.13
C GLY A 180 -8.02 -19.65 10.70
N ASP A 181 -6.81 -19.77 10.13
CA ASP A 181 -5.61 -19.07 10.61
C ASP A 181 -5.70 -17.55 10.49
N LEU A 182 -6.44 -17.03 9.50
CA LEU A 182 -6.66 -15.59 9.35
C LEU A 182 -7.49 -15.09 10.54
N GLN A 183 -8.62 -15.72 10.82
CA GLN A 183 -9.48 -15.34 11.93
C GLN A 183 -8.75 -15.45 13.27
N ALA A 184 -7.96 -16.50 13.48
CA ALA A 184 -7.15 -16.67 14.68
C ALA A 184 -6.08 -15.57 14.82
N SER A 185 -5.39 -15.23 13.73
CA SER A 185 -4.35 -14.20 13.73
C SER A 185 -4.92 -12.80 13.99
N VAL A 186 -6.07 -12.48 13.40
CA VAL A 186 -6.78 -11.21 13.61
C VAL A 186 -7.32 -11.11 15.04
N LYS A 187 -7.89 -12.19 15.60
CA LYS A 187 -8.30 -12.22 17.03
C LYS A 187 -7.12 -11.97 17.97
N GLY A 188 -5.93 -12.45 17.62
CA GLY A 188 -4.69 -12.17 18.34
C GLY A 188 -4.32 -10.69 18.38
N LEU A 189 -4.72 -9.91 17.37
CA LEU A 189 -4.58 -8.45 17.39
C LEU A 189 -5.52 -7.81 18.43
N SER A 190 -6.76 -8.29 18.59
CA SER A 190 -7.65 -7.74 19.62
C SER A 190 -7.15 -8.02 21.04
N THR A 191 -6.68 -9.25 21.31
CA THR A 191 -6.25 -9.65 22.67
C THR A 191 -4.96 -8.97 23.11
N THR A 192 -4.02 -8.75 22.19
CA THR A 192 -2.75 -8.06 22.46
C THR A 192 -2.95 -6.53 22.62
N SER A 193 -4.16 -6.01 22.33
CA SER A 193 -4.49 -4.59 22.44
C SER A 193 -4.56 -4.04 23.85
N GLN A 194 -4.33 -4.89 24.84
CA GLN A 194 -4.21 -4.49 26.23
C GLN A 194 -2.82 -3.97 26.61
N ASN A 195 -1.82 -4.08 25.72
CA ASN A 195 -0.54 -3.43 25.94
C ASN A 195 -0.65 -1.92 25.63
N PRO A 196 -0.54 -1.02 26.63
CA PRO A 196 -0.69 0.42 26.40
C PRO A 196 0.36 1.00 25.46
N ASN A 197 1.49 0.30 25.27
CA ASN A 197 2.58 0.76 24.42
C ASN A 197 2.43 0.37 22.95
N THR A 198 1.37 -0.36 22.57
CA THR A 198 1.17 -0.84 21.18
C THR A 198 -0.25 -0.65 20.66
N GLN A 199 -0.39 0.11 19.56
CA GLN A 199 -1.68 0.40 18.95
C GLN A 199 -1.95 -0.46 17.70
N THR A 200 -3.19 -0.88 17.50
CA THR A 200 -3.61 -1.56 16.27
C THR A 200 -4.03 -0.53 15.22
N TRP A 201 -3.63 -0.77 13.97
CA TRP A 201 -3.98 0.07 12.84
C TRP A 201 -4.48 -0.76 11.66
N LEU A 202 -5.56 -0.31 11.04
CA LEU A 202 -5.97 -0.72 9.70
C LEU A 202 -5.25 0.19 8.69
N LEU A 203 -4.44 -0.41 7.82
CA LEU A 203 -3.78 0.25 6.69
C LEU A 203 -4.51 -0.12 5.40
N ALA A 204 -4.88 0.90 4.63
CA ALA A 204 -5.45 0.73 3.28
C ALA A 204 -4.77 1.69 2.30
N LEU A 205 -3.69 1.23 1.67
CA LEU A 205 -2.96 2.01 0.68
C LEU A 205 -3.53 1.76 -0.72
N ASP A 206 -4.14 2.77 -1.33
CA ASP A 206 -4.54 2.77 -2.74
C ASP A 206 -5.35 1.53 -3.18
N THR A 207 -6.38 1.20 -2.41
CA THR A 207 -7.05 -0.11 -2.53
C THR A 207 -8.53 -0.09 -2.20
N ILE A 208 -8.92 0.62 -1.13
CA ILE A 208 -10.23 0.41 -0.52
C ILE A 208 -11.39 1.00 -1.35
N TYR A 209 -11.09 1.85 -2.34
CA TYR A 209 -12.07 2.30 -3.33
C TYR A 209 -12.48 1.21 -4.32
N HIS A 210 -11.73 0.10 -4.42
CA HIS A 210 -12.12 -1.07 -5.23
C HIS A 210 -13.06 -2.04 -4.50
N PHE A 211 -13.27 -1.88 -3.19
CA PHE A 211 -13.96 -2.89 -2.37
C PHE A 211 -15.43 -3.03 -2.76
N ARG A 212 -15.90 -4.28 -2.84
CA ARG A 212 -17.27 -4.65 -3.20
C ARG A 212 -17.90 -5.52 -2.12
N PRO A 213 -19.20 -5.33 -1.81
CA PRO A 213 -20.07 -4.27 -2.31
C PRO A 213 -19.73 -2.89 -1.71
N SER A 214 -18.93 -2.83 -0.65
CA SER A 214 -18.58 -1.58 0.04
C SER A 214 -17.29 -1.73 0.86
N ARG A 215 -16.63 -0.60 1.14
CA ARG A 215 -15.48 -0.47 2.05
C ARG A 215 -15.85 -0.45 3.53
N TRP A 216 -17.10 -0.14 3.88
CA TRP A 216 -17.48 0.11 5.27
C TRP A 216 -17.38 -1.08 6.22
N PRO A 217 -17.69 -2.33 5.81
CA PRO A 217 -17.60 -3.47 6.73
C PRO A 217 -16.22 -3.67 7.35
N ILE A 218 -15.14 -3.45 6.60
CA ILE A 218 -13.78 -3.58 7.13
C ILE A 218 -13.41 -2.44 8.07
N ILE A 219 -13.84 -1.21 7.78
CA ILE A 219 -13.58 -0.04 8.64
C ILE A 219 -14.35 -0.20 9.95
N GLN A 220 -15.62 -0.62 9.89
CA GLN A 220 -16.44 -0.93 11.06
C GLN A 220 -15.84 -2.07 11.88
N PHE A 221 -15.44 -3.17 11.23
CA PHE A 221 -14.77 -4.27 11.92
C PHE A 221 -13.49 -3.83 12.64
N ALA A 222 -12.65 -3.02 11.97
CA ALA A 222 -11.43 -2.48 12.56
C ALA A 222 -11.71 -1.62 13.79
N HIS A 223 -12.71 -0.74 13.73
CA HIS A 223 -13.13 0.07 14.88
C HIS A 223 -13.73 -0.80 16.00
N ASP A 224 -14.80 -1.51 15.71
CA ASP A 224 -15.63 -2.17 16.73
C ASP A 224 -14.92 -3.38 17.35
N THR A 225 -14.23 -4.18 16.54
CA THR A 225 -13.64 -5.46 16.98
C THR A 225 -12.15 -5.33 17.32
N LEU A 226 -11.39 -4.55 16.56
CA LEU A 226 -9.95 -4.42 16.79
C LEU A 226 -9.59 -3.20 17.64
N GLN A 227 -10.53 -2.28 17.86
CA GLN A 227 -10.26 -0.96 18.46
C GLN A 227 -9.09 -0.28 17.73
N ALA A 228 -9.04 -0.47 16.42
CA ALA A 228 -7.93 -0.02 15.59
C ALA A 228 -8.19 1.40 15.08
N SER A 229 -7.10 2.16 14.95
CA SER A 229 -7.12 3.40 14.19
C SER A 229 -6.99 3.11 12.69
N TYR A 230 -7.35 4.08 11.87
CA TYR A 230 -7.42 3.93 10.43
C TYR A 230 -6.44 4.87 9.74
N MET A 231 -5.61 4.33 8.85
CA MET A 231 -4.74 5.10 7.97
C MET A 231 -4.92 4.61 6.53
N ALA A 232 -5.09 5.54 5.59
CA ALA A 232 -5.36 5.19 4.21
C ALA A 232 -4.95 6.27 3.23
N PHE A 233 -4.75 5.85 1.99
CA PHE A 233 -4.81 6.70 0.81
C PHE A 233 -6.02 6.27 -0.02
N ASP A 234 -6.82 7.24 -0.47
CA ASP A 234 -8.10 6.99 -1.12
C ASP A 234 -8.43 8.07 -2.14
N LEU A 235 -9.36 7.76 -3.04
CA LEU A 235 -9.83 8.66 -4.09
C LEU A 235 -11.17 9.28 -3.71
N VAL A 236 -11.20 10.61 -3.68
CA VAL A 236 -12.42 11.40 -3.46
C VAL A 236 -12.77 12.19 -4.70
N LEU A 237 -14.06 12.46 -4.89
CA LEU A 237 -14.57 13.34 -5.92
C LEU A 237 -14.30 14.80 -5.53
N ALA A 238 -13.79 15.59 -6.47
CA ALA A 238 -13.65 17.03 -6.30
C ALA A 238 -15.03 17.71 -6.17
N ASP A 239 -15.15 18.69 -5.27
CA ASP A 239 -16.42 19.36 -4.98
C ASP A 239 -16.94 20.20 -6.16
N ASP A 240 -16.04 20.63 -7.04
CA ASP A 240 -16.31 21.46 -8.22
C ASP A 240 -16.34 20.66 -9.54
N ALA A 241 -16.40 19.32 -9.46
CA ALA A 241 -16.47 18.47 -10.64
C ALA A 241 -17.70 18.79 -11.51
N SER A 242 -17.45 19.16 -12.77
CA SER A 242 -18.52 19.41 -13.74
C SER A 242 -19.31 18.14 -14.07
N PHE A 243 -20.53 18.32 -14.57
CA PHE A 243 -21.38 17.20 -15.01
C PHE A 243 -20.70 16.31 -16.07
N ILE A 244 -19.91 16.91 -16.97
CA ILE A 244 -19.18 16.15 -18.01
C ILE A 244 -18.07 15.31 -17.37
N GLN A 245 -17.28 15.88 -16.45
CA GLN A 245 -16.24 15.13 -15.73
C GLN A 245 -16.84 13.99 -14.90
N TYR A 246 -17.99 14.21 -14.28
CA TYR A 246 -18.72 13.18 -13.56
C TYR A 246 -19.19 12.03 -14.48
N LEU A 247 -19.72 12.36 -15.67
CA LEU A 247 -20.09 11.36 -16.66
C LEU A 247 -18.88 10.59 -17.19
N LEU A 248 -17.77 11.28 -17.46
CA LEU A 248 -16.50 10.65 -17.86
C LEU A 248 -15.97 9.72 -16.76
N LEU A 249 -16.03 10.14 -15.49
CA LEU A 249 -15.63 9.31 -14.36
C LEU A 249 -16.48 8.04 -14.26
N ARG A 250 -17.79 8.12 -14.50
CA ARG A 250 -18.64 6.91 -14.57
C ARG A 250 -18.19 5.93 -15.65
N ILE A 251 -17.82 6.43 -16.82
CA ILE A 251 -17.31 5.61 -17.93
C ILE A 251 -15.96 4.97 -17.55
N VAL A 252 -15.05 5.74 -16.95
CA VAL A 252 -13.75 5.25 -16.49
C VAL A 252 -13.92 4.16 -15.42
N CYS A 253 -14.76 4.39 -14.41
CA CYS A 253 -15.03 3.39 -13.38
C CYS A 253 -15.64 2.10 -13.96
N TRP A 254 -16.56 2.22 -14.92
CA TRP A 254 -17.12 1.07 -15.61
C TRP A 254 -16.04 0.29 -16.41
N ALA A 255 -15.20 0.99 -17.16
CA ALA A 255 -14.13 0.38 -17.95
C ALA A 255 -13.06 -0.32 -17.10
N LEU A 256 -12.74 0.26 -15.94
CA LEU A 256 -11.76 -0.29 -14.99
C LEU A 256 -12.37 -1.28 -13.98
N GLY A 257 -13.68 -1.55 -14.05
CA GLY A 257 -14.39 -2.39 -13.09
C GLY A 257 -14.47 -1.82 -11.66
N ALA A 258 -14.09 -0.55 -11.47
CA ALA A 258 -14.11 0.12 -10.18
C ALA A 258 -15.57 0.49 -9.78
N PRO A 259 -15.97 0.26 -8.53
CA PRO A 259 -17.31 0.61 -8.06
C PRO A 259 -17.45 2.14 -7.95
N PHE A 260 -18.13 2.75 -8.91
CA PHE A 260 -18.34 4.21 -8.94
C PHE A 260 -18.93 4.77 -7.63
N GLY A 261 -19.82 4.02 -6.97
CA GLY A 261 -20.43 4.43 -5.70
C GLY A 261 -19.45 4.60 -4.54
N ASN A 262 -18.20 4.15 -4.69
CA ASN A 262 -17.16 4.39 -3.70
C ASN A 262 -16.48 5.76 -3.88
N ILE A 263 -16.56 6.40 -5.04
CA ILE A 263 -15.93 7.71 -5.29
C ILE A 263 -16.90 8.81 -4.86
N VAL A 264 -16.77 9.24 -3.61
CA VAL A 264 -17.63 10.25 -2.96
C VAL A 264 -16.86 11.54 -2.72
N THR A 265 -17.55 12.65 -2.48
CA THR A 265 -16.91 13.94 -2.14
C THR A 265 -16.15 13.84 -0.83
N GLN A 266 -15.23 14.78 -0.58
CA GLN A 266 -14.48 14.82 0.65
C GLN A 266 -15.41 14.95 1.87
N GLU A 267 -16.41 15.83 1.80
CA GLU A 267 -17.37 16.05 2.89
C GLU A 267 -18.17 14.77 3.19
N GLU A 268 -18.66 14.10 2.14
CA GLU A 268 -19.39 12.84 2.33
C GLU A 268 -18.48 11.75 2.90
N TYR A 269 -17.23 11.66 2.42
CA TYR A 269 -16.26 10.71 2.96
C TYR A 269 -16.04 10.94 4.47
N ARG A 270 -15.83 12.19 4.89
CA ARG A 270 -15.65 12.56 6.31
C ARG A 270 -16.88 12.20 7.14
N ARG A 271 -18.08 12.53 6.64
CA ARG A 271 -19.35 12.19 7.29
C ARG A 271 -19.47 10.67 7.51
N LEU A 272 -19.08 9.87 6.54
CA LEU A 272 -19.13 8.40 6.65
C LEU A 272 -18.09 7.86 7.63
N LEU A 273 -16.88 8.44 7.69
CA LEU A 273 -15.89 8.10 8.72
C LEU A 273 -16.38 8.43 10.14
N VAL A 274 -17.03 9.58 10.33
CA VAL A 274 -17.65 9.96 11.61
C VAL A 274 -18.74 8.96 12.01
N ASN A 275 -19.59 8.56 11.06
CA ASN A 275 -20.65 7.58 11.32
C ASN A 275 -20.10 6.22 11.78
N VAL A 276 -18.91 5.84 11.33
CA VAL A 276 -18.24 4.59 11.73
C VAL A 276 -17.40 4.76 13.01
N GLY A 277 -17.23 6.00 13.51
CA GLY A 277 -16.52 6.29 14.76
C GLY A 277 -14.99 6.40 14.63
N VAL A 278 -14.45 6.28 13.41
CA VAL A 278 -13.00 6.36 13.15
C VAL A 278 -12.49 7.79 12.92
N PHE A 279 -13.39 8.77 12.90
CA PHE A 279 -13.08 10.19 12.75
C PHE A 279 -13.88 11.01 13.76
N ARG A 280 -13.24 12.00 14.38
CA ARG A 280 -13.82 12.88 15.40
C ARG A 280 -13.78 14.33 14.95
#